data_AF-A0A2H5Q7U7-F1
#
_entry.id   AF-A0A2H5Q7U7-F1
#
_cell.length_a   1.000
_cell.length_b   1.000
_cell.length_c   1.000
_cell.angle_alpha   90.00
_cell.angle_beta   90.00
_cell.angle_gamma   90.00
#
_symmetry.space_group_name_H-M   'P 1'
#
loop_
_entity.id
_entity.type
_entity.pdbx_description
1 polymer ?
#
loop_
_entity_poly.entity_id
_entity_poly.type
_entity_poly.pdbx_seq_one_letter_code
_entity_poly.pdbx_strand_id
1 'polypeptide(L)'
;MEREIPEELENLADLEELWLQKNFLTGTIPSSIFNLSSLSNLDLSVNNLTGELPANICNNLPFLEILFLSENSFDGKIPSTLSRCKILQKLYLSVNDFSGDIPKEIGNLTKLKYLSLYQNRLQVITASILPGPLCACS
;
A
#
# COMPACT_ATOMS: atom_id res chain seq x y z
N MET A 1 1.82 26.51 -8.66
CA MET A 1 2.80 25.74 -7.89
C MET A 1 2.32 24.32 -7.94
N GLU A 2 3.06 23.46 -8.62
CA GLU A 2 2.74 22.04 -8.71
C GLU A 2 2.84 21.41 -7.31
N ARG A 3 1.82 20.67 -6.92
CA ARG A 3 1.75 19.90 -5.67
C ARG A 3 1.80 18.40 -5.95
N GLU A 4 2.15 18.04 -7.16
CA GLU A 4 2.23 16.64 -7.57
C GLU A 4 3.65 16.14 -7.32
N ILE A 5 3.79 14.82 -7.25
CA ILE A 5 5.10 14.20 -7.17
C ILE A 5 5.70 14.22 -8.59
N PRO A 6 6.88 14.83 -8.80
CA PRO A 6 7.47 14.96 -10.13
C PRO A 6 7.87 13.60 -10.70
N GLU A 7 7.63 13.38 -12.00
CA GLU A 7 8.03 12.15 -12.69
C GLU A 7 9.56 12.00 -12.72
N GLU A 8 10.28 13.13 -12.66
CA GLU A 8 11.74 13.22 -12.72
C GLU A 8 12.45 12.52 -11.56
N LEU A 9 11.75 12.16 -10.48
CA LEU A 9 12.29 11.32 -9.41
C LEU A 9 12.80 9.97 -9.95
N GLU A 10 12.30 9.53 -11.10
CA GLU A 10 12.77 8.32 -11.79
C GLU A 10 14.28 8.32 -12.11
N ASN A 11 14.88 9.51 -12.23
CA ASN A 11 16.30 9.64 -12.54
C ASN A 11 17.21 9.36 -11.33
N LEU A 12 16.64 9.22 -10.14
CA LEU A 12 17.37 8.97 -8.90
C LEU A 12 17.54 7.45 -8.68
N ALA A 13 18.28 6.79 -9.58
CA ALA A 13 18.42 5.34 -9.59
C ALA A 13 18.99 4.73 -8.29
N ASP A 14 19.78 5.50 -7.55
CA ASP A 14 20.38 5.10 -6.28
C ASP A 14 19.55 5.53 -5.06
N LEU A 15 18.33 6.05 -5.25
CA LEU A 15 17.49 6.49 -4.15
C LEU A 15 16.98 5.28 -3.35
N GLU A 16 17.47 5.17 -2.12
CA GLU A 16 17.06 4.11 -1.19
C GLU A 16 15.85 4.50 -0.34
N GLU A 17 15.69 5.80 -0.07
CA GLU A 17 14.66 6.29 0.85
C GLU A 17 13.97 7.53 0.30
N LEU A 18 12.63 7.50 0.23
CA LEU A 18 11.80 8.63 -0.19
C LEU A 18 10.76 8.96 0.89
N TRP A 19 10.94 10.10 1.53
CA TRP A 19 10.15 10.58 2.67
C TRP A 19 9.45 11.88 2.28
N LEU A 20 8.17 11.80 1.92
CA LEU A 20 7.34 12.94 1.51
C LEU A 20 6.09 13.09 2.38
N GLN A 21 6.09 12.47 3.56
CA GLN A 21 4.95 12.50 4.46
C GLN A 21 4.67 13.90 5.03
N LYS A 22 3.41 14.15 5.40
CA LYS A 22 2.95 15.40 6.02
C LYS A 22 3.15 16.62 5.11
N ASN A 23 2.77 16.47 3.85
CA ASN A 23 2.73 17.56 2.88
C ASN A 23 1.28 17.76 2.39
N PHE A 24 1.12 18.66 1.42
CA PHE A 24 -0.15 18.89 0.73
C PHE A 24 -0.10 18.32 -0.69
N LEU A 25 0.59 17.20 -0.89
CA LEU A 25 0.75 16.60 -2.22
C LEU A 25 -0.61 16.12 -2.73
N THR A 26 -0.86 16.33 -4.01
CA THR A 26 -2.12 15.97 -4.70
C THR A 26 -1.83 15.10 -5.92
N GLY A 27 -2.88 14.63 -6.60
CA GLY A 27 -2.74 13.82 -7.81
C GLY A 27 -2.47 12.35 -7.47
N THR A 28 -1.90 11.62 -8.42
CA THR A 28 -1.56 10.18 -8.28
C THR A 28 -0.07 9.99 -8.01
N ILE A 29 0.33 8.82 -7.51
CA ILE A 29 1.75 8.44 -7.47
C ILE A 29 2.21 8.14 -8.90
N PRO A 30 3.22 8.84 -9.46
CA PRO A 30 3.78 8.49 -10.74
C PRO A 30 4.26 7.03 -10.74
N SER A 31 3.93 6.27 -11.79
CA SER A 31 4.31 4.86 -11.87
C SER A 31 5.83 4.65 -11.85
N SER A 32 6.60 5.68 -12.21
CA SER A 32 8.06 5.66 -12.23
C SER A 32 8.68 5.49 -10.83
N ILE A 33 8.00 5.92 -9.76
CA ILE A 33 8.45 5.66 -8.37
C ILE A 33 8.56 4.16 -8.10
N PHE A 34 7.69 3.36 -8.69
CA PHE A 34 7.70 1.91 -8.52
C PHE A 34 8.75 1.20 -9.38
N ASN A 35 9.57 1.96 -10.12
CA ASN A 35 10.72 1.47 -10.88
C ASN A 35 12.07 1.79 -10.21
N LEU A 36 12.08 2.50 -9.09
CA LEU A 36 13.30 2.82 -8.34
C LEU A 36 13.84 1.57 -7.64
N SER A 37 14.70 0.83 -8.34
CA SER A 37 15.12 -0.52 -7.92
C SER A 37 15.88 -0.57 -6.59
N SER A 38 16.48 0.55 -6.18
CA SER A 38 17.21 0.69 -4.92
C SER A 38 16.31 1.06 -3.75
N LEU A 39 15.05 1.44 -4.00
CA LEU A 39 14.15 1.96 -2.99
C LEU A 39 13.79 0.88 -1.96
N SER A 40 14.11 1.17 -0.71
CA SER A 40 13.82 0.35 0.45
C SER A 40 12.70 0.93 1.32
N ASN A 41 12.62 2.25 1.42
CA ASN A 41 11.63 2.94 2.24
C ASN A 41 10.86 3.99 1.44
N LEU A 42 9.54 3.86 1.41
CA LEU A 42 8.63 4.83 0.80
C LEU A 42 7.58 5.28 1.83
N ASP A 43 7.63 6.56 2.21
CA ASP A 43 6.64 7.19 3.06
C ASP A 43 5.98 8.39 2.36
N LEU A 44 4.74 8.19 1.94
CA LEU A 44 3.87 9.21 1.35
C LEU A 44 2.67 9.54 2.24
N SER A 45 2.73 9.15 3.52
CA SER A 45 1.59 9.28 4.43
C SER A 45 1.21 10.74 4.72
N VAL A 46 -0.04 11.00 5.11
CA VAL A 46 -0.52 12.33 5.49
C VAL A 46 -0.36 13.33 4.32
N ASN A 47 -1.05 13.05 3.22
CA ASN A 47 -1.11 13.88 2.02
C ASN A 47 -2.55 13.85 1.43
N ASN A 48 -2.74 14.43 0.25
CA ASN A 48 -4.00 14.43 -0.50
C ASN A 48 -3.87 13.62 -1.81
N LEU A 49 -3.05 12.57 -1.80
CA LEU A 49 -2.84 11.70 -2.96
C LEU A 49 -4.07 10.83 -3.21
N THR A 50 -4.30 10.50 -4.48
CA THR A 50 -5.50 9.82 -4.99
C THR A 50 -5.13 8.71 -5.97
N GLY A 51 -6.14 7.96 -6.41
CA GLY A 51 -6.02 6.93 -7.44
C GLY A 51 -5.73 5.53 -6.88
N GLU A 52 -5.65 4.56 -7.79
CA GLU A 52 -5.45 3.16 -7.45
C GLU A 52 -3.97 2.80 -7.33
N LEU A 53 -3.65 1.82 -6.48
CA LEU A 53 -2.31 1.23 -6.48
C LEU A 53 -2.12 0.31 -7.70
N PRO A 54 -1.05 0.51 -8.48
CA PRO A 54 -0.86 -0.26 -9.70
C PRO A 54 -0.55 -1.72 -9.38
N ALA A 55 -1.10 -2.65 -10.18
CA ALA A 55 -0.92 -4.08 -9.99
C ALA A 55 0.54 -4.56 -10.17
N ASN A 56 1.45 -3.71 -10.64
CA ASN A 56 2.87 -3.98 -10.77
C ASN A 56 3.75 -3.27 -9.73
N ILE A 57 3.17 -2.70 -8.66
CA ILE A 57 3.88 -1.94 -7.61
C ILE A 57 5.15 -2.64 -7.09
N CYS A 58 5.13 -3.96 -6.95
CA CYS A 58 6.23 -4.76 -6.42
C CYS A 58 7.04 -5.51 -7.49
N ASN A 59 6.92 -5.17 -8.78
CA ASN A 59 7.68 -5.86 -9.82
C ASN A 59 9.16 -5.46 -9.83
N ASN A 60 9.46 -4.20 -9.55
CA ASN A 60 10.81 -3.63 -9.69
C ASN A 60 11.36 -3.08 -8.36
N LEU A 61 10.76 -3.45 -7.22
CA LEU A 61 11.18 -2.98 -5.89
C LEU A 61 11.67 -4.16 -5.03
N PRO A 62 12.82 -4.78 -5.37
CA PRO A 62 13.32 -5.98 -4.68
C PRO A 62 13.71 -5.70 -3.23
N PHE A 63 14.02 -4.45 -2.88
CA PHE A 63 14.50 -4.04 -1.56
C PHE A 63 13.45 -3.34 -0.69
N LEU A 64 12.19 -3.25 -1.12
CA LEU A 64 11.16 -2.52 -0.37
C LEU A 64 10.84 -3.20 0.98
N GLU A 65 11.18 -2.52 2.06
CA GLU A 65 10.93 -2.94 3.44
C GLU A 65 9.76 -2.19 4.08
N ILE A 66 9.57 -0.92 3.71
CA ILE A 66 8.57 -0.03 4.31
C ILE A 66 7.75 0.65 3.21
N LEU A 67 6.44 0.47 3.28
CA LEU A 67 5.48 1.19 2.44
C LEU A 67 4.39 1.83 3.31
N PHE A 68 4.48 3.15 3.48
CA PHE A 68 3.54 3.96 4.23
C PHE A 68 2.75 4.88 3.30
N LEU A 69 1.45 4.62 3.19
CA LEU A 69 0.52 5.36 2.33
C LEU A 69 -0.70 5.85 3.13
N SER A 70 -0.64 5.78 4.46
CA SER A 70 -1.79 6.11 5.32
C SER A 70 -2.19 7.58 5.25
N GLU A 71 -3.43 7.89 5.57
CA GLU A 71 -3.97 9.26 5.59
C GLU A 71 -3.81 9.95 4.22
N ASN A 72 -4.43 9.33 3.21
CA ASN A 72 -4.55 9.83 1.84
C ASN A 72 -5.97 9.55 1.33
N SER A 73 -6.20 9.63 0.02
CA SER A 73 -7.46 9.33 -0.65
C SER A 73 -7.27 8.28 -1.75
N PHE A 74 -6.38 7.29 -1.53
CA PHE A 74 -6.22 6.16 -2.45
C PHE A 74 -7.46 5.28 -2.45
N ASP A 75 -7.86 4.78 -3.63
CA ASP A 75 -9.07 4.00 -3.83
C ASP A 75 -8.78 2.67 -4.57
N GLY A 76 -9.84 2.05 -5.10
CA GLY A 76 -9.74 0.75 -5.77
C GLY A 76 -9.46 -0.40 -4.80
N LYS A 77 -8.86 -1.48 -5.30
CA LYS A 77 -8.53 -2.68 -4.50
C LYS A 77 -7.07 -2.66 -4.09
N ILE A 78 -6.77 -3.29 -2.95
CA ILE A 78 -5.37 -3.62 -2.61
C ILE A 78 -4.89 -4.68 -3.63
N PRO A 79 -3.82 -4.43 -4.42
CA PRO A 79 -3.38 -5.38 -5.42
C PRO A 79 -2.72 -6.60 -4.76
N SER A 80 -3.15 -7.80 -5.13
CA SER A 80 -2.60 -9.07 -4.61
C SER A 80 -1.10 -9.25 -4.89
N THR A 81 -0.60 -8.55 -5.90
CA THR A 81 0.81 -8.49 -6.28
C THR A 81 1.70 -7.73 -5.30
N LEU A 82 1.15 -7.01 -4.31
CA LEU A 82 1.92 -6.50 -3.17
C LEU A 82 2.70 -7.63 -2.47
N SER A 83 2.17 -8.86 -2.51
CA SER A 83 2.83 -10.07 -2.04
C SER A 83 4.17 -10.40 -2.72
N ARG A 84 4.54 -9.70 -3.81
CA ARG A 84 5.83 -9.83 -4.50
C ARG A 84 6.96 -9.05 -3.83
N CYS A 85 6.66 -8.04 -3.01
CA CYS A 85 7.66 -7.38 -2.16
C CYS A 85 8.07 -8.31 -1.00
N LYS A 86 8.89 -9.33 -1.28
CA LYS A 86 9.13 -10.47 -0.37
C LYS A 86 9.77 -10.12 0.96
N ILE A 87 10.45 -8.98 1.02
CA ILE A 87 11.13 -8.51 2.23
C ILE A 87 10.34 -7.43 2.99
N LEU A 88 9.14 -7.06 2.51
CA LEU A 88 8.33 -6.02 3.12
C LEU A 88 8.04 -6.34 4.60
N GLN A 89 8.40 -5.41 5.48
CA GLN A 89 8.28 -5.54 6.93
C GLN A 89 7.13 -4.70 7.49
N LYS A 90 6.82 -3.56 6.85
CA LYS A 90 5.76 -2.66 7.31
C LYS A 90 4.91 -2.19 6.14
N LEU A 91 3.60 -2.41 6.25
CA LEU A 91 2.61 -1.99 5.25
C LEU A 91 1.48 -1.22 5.93
N TYR A 92 1.40 0.09 5.68
CA TYR A 92 0.44 0.97 6.33
C TYR A 92 -0.44 1.65 5.28
N LEU A 93 -1.65 1.15 5.11
CA LEU A 93 -2.65 1.62 4.14
C LEU A 93 -3.89 2.22 4.81
N SER A 94 -3.86 2.41 6.13
CA SER A 94 -5.00 2.91 6.91
C SER A 94 -5.44 4.32 6.53
N VAL A 95 -6.69 4.67 6.79
CA VAL A 95 -7.23 6.01 6.51
C VAL A 95 -7.11 6.36 5.02
N ASN A 96 -7.76 5.55 4.19
CA ASN A 96 -7.87 5.71 2.74
C ASN A 96 -9.26 5.22 2.30
N ASP A 97 -9.50 5.16 0.99
CA ASP A 97 -10.75 4.70 0.38
C ASP A 97 -10.63 3.30 -0.27
N PHE A 98 -9.60 2.51 0.08
CA PHE A 98 -9.44 1.15 -0.44
C PHE A 98 -10.69 0.30 -0.16
N SER A 99 -11.09 -0.47 -1.16
CA SER A 99 -12.35 -1.21 -1.19
C SER A 99 -12.17 -2.64 -1.68
N GLY A 100 -13.23 -3.44 -1.58
CA GLY A 100 -13.19 -4.86 -1.90
C GLY A 100 -12.48 -5.68 -0.82
N ASP A 101 -12.03 -6.87 -1.19
CA ASP A 101 -11.47 -7.84 -0.25
C ASP A 101 -10.01 -7.57 0.08
N ILE A 102 -9.60 -7.96 1.28
CA ILE A 102 -8.19 -8.09 1.64
C ILE A 102 -7.62 -9.29 0.85
N PRO A 103 -6.61 -9.09 -0.03
CA PRO A 103 -6.04 -10.19 -0.81
C PRO A 103 -5.41 -11.24 0.12
N LYS A 104 -5.79 -12.50 -0.04
CA LYS A 104 -5.20 -13.62 0.73
C LYS A 104 -3.69 -13.73 0.54
N GLU A 105 -3.18 -13.25 -0.60
CA GLU A 105 -1.77 -13.21 -0.94
C GLU A 105 -0.95 -12.33 0.02
N ILE A 106 -1.57 -11.42 0.78
CA ILE A 106 -0.89 -10.72 1.89
C ILE A 106 -0.27 -11.73 2.87
N GLY A 107 -0.88 -12.91 3.04
CA GLY A 107 -0.32 -14.01 3.84
C GLY A 107 1.02 -14.56 3.32
N ASN A 108 1.40 -14.27 2.07
CA ASN A 108 2.71 -14.65 1.52
C ASN A 108 3.83 -13.67 1.89
N LEU A 109 3.53 -12.55 2.54
CA LEU A 109 4.52 -11.59 3.04
C LEU A 109 5.10 -12.07 4.37
N THR A 110 5.92 -13.13 4.33
CA THR A 110 6.43 -13.82 5.53
C THR A 110 7.38 -12.97 6.39
N LYS A 111 7.85 -11.81 5.89
CA LYS A 111 8.66 -10.84 6.64
C LYS A 111 7.84 -9.70 7.25
N LEU A 112 6.54 -9.62 6.94
CA LEU A 112 5.67 -8.55 7.42
C LEU A 112 5.49 -8.65 8.94
N LYS A 113 5.83 -7.57 9.63
CA LYS A 113 5.71 -7.44 11.09
C LYS A 113 4.55 -6.54 11.49
N TYR A 114 4.23 -5.56 10.64
CA TYR A 114 3.22 -4.55 10.92
C TYR A 114 2.34 -4.35 9.69
N LEU A 115 1.03 -4.52 9.88
CA LEU A 115 0.01 -4.31 8.87
C LEU A 115 -1.08 -3.41 9.44
N SER A 116 -1.29 -2.25 8.82
CA SER A 116 -2.37 -1.32 9.19
C SER A 116 -3.31 -1.12 8.01
N LEU A 117 -4.58 -1.51 8.19
CA LEU A 117 -5.64 -1.42 7.16
C LEU A 117 -6.91 -0.72 7.67
N TYR A 118 -6.93 -0.24 8.92
CA TYR A 118 -8.13 0.36 9.53
C TYR A 118 -8.59 1.63 8.80
N GLN A 119 -9.86 2.01 8.98
CA GLN A 119 -10.45 3.18 8.29
C GLN A 119 -10.24 3.13 6.77
N ASN A 120 -10.69 2.03 6.17
CA ASN A 120 -10.89 1.85 4.73
C ASN A 120 -12.30 1.31 4.50
N ARG A 121 -12.67 1.08 3.23
CA ARG A 121 -13.93 0.44 2.81
C ARG A 121 -13.76 -1.06 2.52
N LEU A 122 -12.76 -1.68 3.15
CA LEU A 122 -12.39 -3.08 2.94
C LEU A 122 -13.43 -4.02 3.55
N GLN A 123 -13.71 -5.10 2.84
CA GLN A 123 -14.56 -6.19 3.29
C GLN A 123 -13.67 -7.34 3.73
N VAL A 124 -14.02 -7.97 4.85
CA VAL A 124 -13.47 -9.27 5.22
C VAL A 124 -14.38 -10.30 4.59
N ILE A 125 -13.86 -11.16 3.71
CA ILE A 125 -14.59 -12.38 3.34
C ILE A 125 -14.71 -13.18 4.64
N THR A 126 -15.87 -13.13 5.29
CA THR A 126 -16.28 -14.22 6.16
C THR A 126 -16.38 -15.42 5.23
N ALA A 127 -15.37 -16.29 5.25
CA ALA A 127 -15.53 -17.61 4.67
C ALA A 127 -16.82 -18.16 5.28
N SER A 128 -17.82 -18.40 4.44
CA SER A 128 -19.03 -19.15 4.76
C SER A 128 -18.70 -20.64 5.00
N ILE A 129 -17.68 -20.90 5.82
CA ILE A 129 -17.23 -22.20 6.28
C ILE A 129 -17.16 -22.13 7.81
N LEU A 130 -18.34 -22.07 8.43
CA LEU A 130 -18.57 -22.72 9.71
C LEU A 130 -19.69 -23.75 9.49
N PRO A 131 -19.41 -25.06 9.54
CA PRO A 131 -20.45 -26.04 9.79
C PRO A 131 -20.71 -26.02 11.30
N GLY A 132 -21.75 -25.34 11.76
CA GLY A 132 -22.15 -25.43 13.17
C GLY A 132 -23.05 -24.28 13.61
N PRO A 133 -24.07 -24.57 14.45
CA PRO A 133 -25.15 -23.63 14.72
C PRO A 133 -24.64 -22.40 15.46
N LEU A 134 -25.22 -21.27 15.07
CA LEU A 134 -25.16 -20.00 15.79
C LEU A 134 -25.68 -20.20 17.21
N CYS A 135 -24.77 -20.35 18.17
CA CYS A 135 -25.10 -20.04 19.56
C CYS A 135 -25.11 -18.52 19.70
N ALA A 136 -26.30 -17.94 19.58
CA ALA A 136 -26.59 -16.66 20.18
C ALA A 136 -26.45 -16.81 21.70
N CYS A 137 -25.61 -15.99 22.33
CA CYS A 137 -25.65 -15.78 23.77
C CYS A 137 -26.07 -14.34 24.04
N SER A 138 -27.21 -14.27 24.72
CA SER A 138 -27.85 -13.22 25.54
C SER A 138 -27.10 -11.90 25.73
#